data_AF-A0A956BNQ6-F1
#
_entry.id   AF-A0A956BNQ6-F1
#
_cell.length_a   1.000
_cell.length_b   1.000
_cell.length_c   1.000
_cell.angle_alpha   90.00
_cell.angle_beta   90.00
_cell.angle_gamma   90.00
#
_symmetry.space_group_name_H-M   'P 1'
#
loop_
_entity.id
_entity.type
_entity.pdbx_description
1 polymer ?
#
loop_
_entity_poly.entity_id
_entity_poly.type
_entity_poly.pdbx_seq_one_letter_code
_entity_poly.pdbx_strand_id
1 'polypeptide(L)'
;DLVPEVVESCELDSDLEGRASLGRLTEGERSCLLAQRDGAGSSQTDRSKASRALMVDAFGRGSRADQDALLSHHLERIDQSDPDLCLRHAMALGRQGRATDAIRWADTALENRTVWSGSTYTRKVATTYKLRAAMAQELWRAKAAVEGDREAADRAEAARALTKTYAREWLDYARSADLDDREALALCVSAAGNDASCR
;
A
#
# COMPACT_ATOMS: atom_id res chain seq x y z
N ASP A 1 4.51 -34.29 27.68
CA ASP A 1 4.41 -34.58 26.24
C ASP A 1 3.06 -34.14 25.71
N LEU A 2 3.01 -32.96 25.08
CA LEU A 2 1.83 -32.50 24.35
C LEU A 2 2.01 -32.96 22.90
N VAL A 3 1.18 -33.91 22.48
CA VAL A 3 1.08 -34.32 21.08
C VAL A 3 0.62 -33.10 20.28
N PRO A 4 1.31 -32.70 19.19
CA PRO A 4 0.82 -31.60 18.36
C PRO A 4 -0.53 -32.00 17.77
N GLU A 5 -1.56 -31.17 18.00
CA GLU A 5 -2.85 -31.32 17.34
C GLU A 5 -2.63 -31.33 15.82
N VAL A 6 -2.93 -32.46 15.20
CA VAL A 6 -3.00 -32.57 13.76
C VAL A 6 -4.25 -31.80 13.33
N VAL A 7 -4.05 -30.64 12.73
CA VAL A 7 -5.14 -29.87 12.15
C VAL A 7 -5.63 -30.62 10.91
N GLU A 8 -6.76 -31.34 11.03
CA GLU A 8 -7.33 -32.17 9.96
C GLU A 8 -7.88 -31.36 8.78
N SER A 9 -8.19 -30.07 8.98
CA SER A 9 -8.73 -29.19 7.93
C SER A 9 -8.31 -27.74 8.17
N CYS A 10 -7.87 -27.06 7.11
CA CYS A 10 -7.61 -25.62 7.11
C CYS A 10 -8.83 -24.80 6.66
N GLU A 11 -10.02 -25.39 6.61
CA GLU A 11 -11.22 -24.66 6.18
C GLU A 11 -11.51 -23.51 7.14
N LEU A 12 -11.65 -22.31 6.59
CA LEU A 12 -12.04 -21.11 7.32
C LEU A 12 -13.53 -21.18 7.62
N ASP A 13 -13.85 -21.77 8.77
CA ASP A 13 -15.16 -21.65 9.40
C ASP A 13 -15.23 -20.40 10.31
N SER A 14 -16.42 -20.16 10.87
CA SER A 14 -16.65 -19.00 11.73
C SER A 14 -15.84 -19.01 13.03
N ASP A 15 -15.45 -20.17 13.54
CA ASP A 15 -14.64 -20.25 14.76
C ASP A 15 -13.19 -19.86 14.46
N LEU A 16 -12.62 -20.41 13.38
CA LEU A 16 -11.27 -20.08 12.94
C LEU A 16 -11.15 -18.60 12.56
N GLU A 17 -12.15 -18.04 11.86
CA GLU A 17 -12.22 -16.60 11.56
C GLU A 17 -12.31 -15.73 12.82
N GLY A 18 -13.10 -16.16 13.80
CA GLY A 18 -13.23 -15.48 15.10
C GLY A 18 -11.91 -15.46 15.87
N ARG A 19 -11.21 -16.59 15.90
CA ARG A 19 -9.89 -16.69 16.56
C ARG A 19 -8.81 -15.93 15.81
N ALA A 20 -8.79 -15.95 14.48
CA ALA A 20 -7.93 -15.09 13.68
C ALA A 20 -8.17 -13.61 14.00
N SER A 21 -9.43 -13.17 14.08
CA SER A 21 -9.78 -11.78 14.43
C SER A 21 -9.26 -11.32 15.80
N LEU A 22 -9.03 -12.26 16.72
CA LEU A 22 -8.49 -12.01 18.05
C LEU A 22 -6.98 -12.24 18.15
N GLY A 23 -6.30 -12.63 17.07
CA GLY A 23 -4.88 -13.00 17.09
C GLY A 23 -4.60 -14.28 17.87
N ARG A 24 -5.53 -15.25 17.84
CA ARG A 24 -5.51 -16.47 18.66
C ARG A 24 -5.39 -17.74 17.84
N LEU A 25 -4.89 -17.67 16.60
CA LEU A 25 -4.57 -18.88 15.86
C LEU A 25 -3.46 -19.65 16.57
N THR A 26 -3.54 -20.97 16.57
CA THR A 26 -2.45 -21.84 17.01
C THR A 26 -1.33 -21.86 15.97
N GLU A 27 -0.17 -22.43 16.32
CA GLU A 27 0.92 -22.63 15.36
C GLU A 27 0.52 -23.61 14.24
N GLY A 28 -0.20 -24.68 14.60
CA GLY A 28 -0.73 -25.65 13.64
C GLY A 28 -1.66 -24.99 12.63
N GLU A 29 -2.58 -24.14 13.09
CA GLU A 29 -3.53 -23.44 12.22
C GLU A 29 -2.86 -22.43 11.30
N ARG A 30 -1.92 -21.63 11.82
CA ARG A 30 -1.12 -20.74 10.96
C ARG A 30 -0.38 -21.51 9.89
N SER A 31 0.22 -22.65 10.26
CA SER A 31 0.95 -23.50 9.31
C SER A 31 0.02 -24.10 8.25
N CYS A 32 -1.17 -24.53 8.65
CA CYS A 32 -2.24 -25.01 7.78
C CYS A 32 -2.64 -23.94 6.75
N LEU A 33 -2.94 -22.72 7.21
CA LEU A 33 -3.33 -21.60 6.36
C LEU A 33 -2.19 -21.15 5.44
N LEU A 34 -0.93 -21.18 5.90
CA LEU A 34 0.23 -20.91 5.05
C LEU A 34 0.35 -21.95 3.93
N ALA A 35 0.18 -23.23 4.24
CA ALA A 35 0.17 -24.30 3.24
C ALA A 35 -0.98 -24.12 2.23
N GLN A 36 -2.18 -23.76 2.70
CA GLN A 36 -3.32 -23.47 1.80
C GLN A 36 -3.06 -22.26 0.91
N ARG A 37 -2.48 -21.18 1.45
CA ARG A 37 -2.13 -19.95 0.73
C ARG A 37 -1.12 -20.21 -0.40
N ASP A 38 -0.14 -21.07 -0.14
CA ASP A 38 1.01 -21.32 -1.03
C ASP A 38 0.83 -22.56 -1.90
N GLY A 39 -0.17 -23.39 -1.61
CA GLY A 39 -0.48 -24.62 -2.33
C GLY A 39 -0.88 -24.39 -3.79
N ALA A 40 -0.17 -25.05 -4.72
CA ALA A 40 -0.44 -24.95 -6.15
C ALA A 40 -1.81 -25.55 -6.57
N GLY A 41 -2.37 -26.43 -5.73
CA GLY A 41 -3.71 -27.01 -5.92
C GLY A 41 -4.85 -26.18 -5.32
N SER A 42 -4.56 -25.14 -4.55
CA SER A 42 -5.60 -24.29 -3.95
C SER A 42 -6.20 -23.34 -4.98
N SER A 43 -7.51 -23.10 -4.89
CA SER A 43 -8.16 -22.09 -5.71
C SER A 43 -7.67 -20.68 -5.33
N GLN A 44 -7.76 -19.74 -6.26
CA GLN A 44 -7.40 -18.35 -6.00
C GLN A 44 -8.21 -17.74 -4.83
N THR A 45 -9.49 -18.11 -4.73
CA THR A 45 -10.37 -17.71 -3.63
C THR A 45 -9.86 -18.23 -2.29
N ASP A 46 -9.49 -19.51 -2.22
CA ASP A 46 -9.01 -20.11 -0.96
C ASP A 46 -7.67 -19.51 -0.54
N ARG A 47 -6.78 -19.28 -1.50
CA ARG A 47 -5.50 -18.59 -1.25
C ARG A 47 -5.72 -17.18 -0.71
N SER A 48 -6.68 -16.44 -1.27
CA SER A 48 -7.05 -15.10 -0.80
C SER A 48 -7.64 -15.13 0.61
N LYS A 49 -8.58 -16.05 0.88
CA LYS A 49 -9.17 -16.22 2.22
C LYS A 49 -8.11 -16.56 3.27
N ALA A 50 -7.28 -17.57 3.01
CA ALA A 50 -6.20 -17.99 3.91
C ALA A 50 -5.22 -16.84 4.19
N SER A 51 -4.81 -16.12 3.14
CA SER A 51 -3.93 -14.97 3.28
C SER A 51 -4.55 -13.85 4.12
N ARG A 52 -5.86 -13.57 3.96
CA ARG A 52 -6.56 -12.54 4.73
C ARG A 52 -6.73 -12.94 6.19
N ALA A 53 -7.05 -14.20 6.47
CA ALA A 53 -7.12 -14.73 7.84
C ALA A 53 -5.76 -14.59 8.56
N LEU A 54 -4.65 -14.95 7.90
CA LEU A 54 -3.30 -14.76 8.43
C LEU A 54 -2.97 -13.28 8.70
N MET A 55 -3.33 -12.38 7.79
CA MET A 55 -3.12 -10.93 7.98
C MET A 55 -3.91 -10.39 9.18
N VAL A 56 -5.14 -10.85 9.36
CA VAL A 56 -6.01 -10.46 10.48
C VAL A 56 -5.48 -11.03 11.80
N ASP A 57 -5.01 -12.28 11.84
CA ASP A 57 -4.34 -12.87 13.01
C ASP A 57 -3.09 -12.09 13.40
N ALA A 58 -2.23 -11.77 12.44
CA ALA A 58 -1.03 -10.97 12.70
C ALA A 58 -1.37 -9.60 13.29
N PHE A 59 -2.45 -8.96 12.79
CA PHE A 59 -2.95 -7.71 13.35
C PHE A 59 -3.47 -7.89 14.79
N GLY A 60 -4.28 -8.92 15.06
CA GLY A 60 -4.78 -9.23 16.40
C GLY A 60 -3.67 -9.52 17.41
N ARG A 61 -2.57 -10.13 16.97
CA ARG A 61 -1.36 -10.36 17.78
C ARG A 61 -0.50 -9.10 17.98
N GLY A 62 -0.83 -7.99 17.31
CA GLY A 62 0.01 -6.78 17.29
C GLY A 62 1.35 -6.95 16.57
N SER A 63 1.52 -8.02 15.78
CA SER A 63 2.76 -8.33 15.07
C SER A 63 2.81 -7.56 13.75
N ARG A 64 3.29 -6.32 13.80
CA ARG A 64 3.38 -5.45 12.63
C ARG A 64 4.31 -6.01 11.55
N ALA A 65 5.41 -6.65 11.94
CA ALA A 65 6.35 -7.26 11.00
C ALA A 65 5.70 -8.41 10.22
N ASP A 66 4.98 -9.31 10.91
CA ASP A 66 4.25 -10.40 10.25
C ASP A 66 3.15 -9.84 9.35
N GLN A 67 2.42 -8.82 9.82
CA GLN A 67 1.36 -8.19 9.06
C GLN A 67 1.89 -7.59 7.75
N ASP A 68 3.01 -6.84 7.81
CA ASP A 68 3.61 -6.22 6.64
C ASP A 68 4.13 -7.28 5.63
N ALA A 69 4.74 -8.36 6.12
CA ALA A 69 5.21 -9.46 5.28
C ALA A 69 4.06 -10.22 4.58
N LEU A 70 2.99 -10.51 5.33
CA LEU A 70 1.79 -11.17 4.80
C LEU A 70 1.06 -10.29 3.79
N LEU A 71 0.98 -8.99 4.05
CA LEU A 71 0.40 -8.00 3.14
C LEU A 71 1.20 -7.91 1.83
N SER A 72 2.53 -7.82 1.91
CA SER A 72 3.40 -7.81 0.73
C SER A 72 3.19 -9.07 -0.11
N HIS A 73 3.19 -10.25 0.52
CA HIS A 73 2.97 -11.53 -0.16
C HIS A 73 1.59 -11.59 -0.82
N HIS A 74 0.54 -11.15 -0.12
CA HIS A 74 -0.83 -11.11 -0.65
C HIS A 74 -0.90 -10.29 -1.94
N LEU A 75 -0.39 -9.07 -1.88
CA LEU A 75 -0.43 -8.15 -3.02
C LEU A 75 0.46 -8.62 -4.18
N GLU A 76 1.64 -9.18 -3.90
CA GLU A 76 2.56 -9.60 -4.96
C GLU A 76 2.16 -10.90 -5.67
N ARG A 77 1.47 -11.81 -4.96
CA ARG A 77 1.30 -13.20 -5.43
C ARG A 77 -0.14 -13.70 -5.46
N ILE A 78 -1.07 -12.93 -4.90
CA ILE A 78 -2.46 -13.33 -4.75
C ILE A 78 -3.36 -12.30 -5.41
N ASP A 79 -3.56 -11.13 -4.81
CA ASP A 79 -4.59 -10.21 -5.27
C ASP A 79 -4.20 -8.75 -5.01
N GLN A 80 -4.35 -7.92 -6.05
CA GLN A 80 -4.04 -6.49 -6.06
C GLN A 80 -5.29 -5.62 -6.20
N SER A 81 -6.48 -6.22 -6.25
CA SER A 81 -7.73 -5.51 -6.53
C SER A 81 -8.29 -4.73 -5.35
N ASP A 82 -7.79 -4.97 -4.12
CA ASP A 82 -8.22 -4.29 -2.91
C ASP A 82 -7.42 -2.99 -2.71
N PRO A 83 -8.01 -1.80 -2.98
CA PRO A 83 -7.27 -0.55 -2.90
C PRO A 83 -6.95 -0.14 -1.45
N ASP A 84 -7.66 -0.66 -0.44
CA ASP A 84 -7.34 -0.39 0.96
C ASP A 84 -6.05 -1.12 1.38
N LEU A 85 -5.87 -2.36 0.93
CA LEU A 85 -4.62 -3.10 1.13
C LEU A 85 -3.45 -2.45 0.38
N CYS A 86 -3.66 -2.05 -0.88
CA CYS A 86 -2.66 -1.35 -1.68
C CYS A 86 -2.22 -0.03 -1.02
N LEU A 87 -3.17 0.81 -0.60
CA LEU A 87 -2.87 2.07 0.08
C LEU A 87 -2.14 1.83 1.42
N ARG A 88 -2.56 0.85 2.22
CA ARG A 88 -1.89 0.52 3.48
C ARG A 88 -0.44 0.10 3.23
N HIS A 89 -0.20 -0.73 2.22
CA HIS A 89 1.14 -1.18 1.87
C HIS A 89 2.00 -0.02 1.35
N ALA A 90 1.46 0.83 0.47
CA ALA A 90 2.13 2.04 0.01
C ALA A 90 2.58 2.94 1.17
N MET A 91 1.70 3.15 2.17
CA MET A 91 2.05 3.91 3.37
C MET A 91 3.13 3.25 4.23
N ALA A 92 3.14 1.91 4.32
CA ALA A 92 4.18 1.18 5.05
C ALA A 92 5.54 1.34 4.35
N LEU A 93 5.58 1.17 3.02
CA LEU A 93 6.78 1.34 2.20
C LEU A 93 7.32 2.76 2.25
N GLY A 94 6.44 3.77 2.21
CA GLY A 94 6.86 5.17 2.35
C GLY A 94 7.57 5.45 3.67
N ARG A 95 7.06 4.92 4.79
CA ARG A 95 7.72 5.02 6.10
C ARG A 95 9.09 4.31 6.15
N GLN A 96 9.31 3.34 5.28
CA GLN A 96 10.58 2.62 5.15
C GLN A 96 11.55 3.30 4.16
N GLY A 97 11.18 4.46 3.59
CA GLY A 97 11.98 5.14 2.57
C GLY A 97 11.97 4.46 1.20
N ARG A 98 11.06 3.50 0.97
CA ARG A 98 10.91 2.77 -0.30
C ARG A 98 9.98 3.52 -1.24
N ALA A 99 10.35 4.75 -1.58
CA ALA A 99 9.48 5.69 -2.28
C ALA A 99 8.99 5.18 -3.66
N THR A 100 9.85 4.52 -4.45
CA THR A 100 9.44 3.95 -5.75
C THR A 100 8.34 2.90 -5.59
N ASP A 101 8.50 1.97 -4.63
CA ASP A 101 7.50 0.93 -4.38
C ASP A 101 6.22 1.52 -3.80
N ALA A 102 6.34 2.53 -2.93
CA ALA A 102 5.19 3.25 -2.39
C ALA A 102 4.37 3.94 -3.48
N ILE A 103 5.02 4.58 -4.47
CA ILE A 103 4.34 5.16 -5.64
C ILE A 103 3.60 4.10 -6.43
N ARG A 104 4.26 2.98 -6.74
CA ARG A 104 3.64 1.87 -7.49
C ARG A 104 2.34 1.40 -6.84
N TRP A 105 2.37 1.13 -5.53
CA TRP A 105 1.18 0.65 -4.81
C TRP A 105 0.12 1.73 -4.61
N ALA A 106 0.51 3.00 -4.53
CA ALA A 106 -0.42 4.12 -4.56
C ALA A 106 -1.15 4.22 -5.91
N ASP A 107 -0.44 4.03 -7.03
CA ASP A 107 -1.03 3.99 -8.37
C ASP A 107 -2.02 2.82 -8.50
N THR A 108 -1.65 1.60 -8.07
CA THR A 108 -2.57 0.45 -8.06
C THR A 108 -3.82 0.70 -7.21
N ALA A 109 -3.68 1.39 -6.07
CA ALA A 109 -4.84 1.79 -5.26
C ALA A 109 -5.73 2.81 -5.98
N LEU A 110 -5.14 3.76 -6.72
CA LEU A 110 -5.90 4.73 -7.52
C LEU A 110 -6.58 4.08 -8.73
N GLU A 111 -5.98 3.09 -9.37
CA GLU A 111 -6.58 2.32 -10.46
C GLU A 111 -7.87 1.62 -9.99
N ASN A 112 -7.87 1.08 -8.77
CA ASN A 112 -8.99 0.37 -8.16
C ASN A 112 -9.90 1.27 -7.29
N ARG A 113 -9.77 2.60 -7.39
CA ARG A 113 -10.47 3.58 -6.52
C ARG A 113 -12.00 3.49 -6.54
N THR A 114 -12.59 2.90 -7.57
CA THR A 114 -14.05 2.77 -7.72
C THR A 114 -14.68 1.82 -6.70
N VAL A 115 -13.87 1.02 -6.00
CA VAL A 115 -14.32 0.22 -4.84
C VAL A 115 -14.70 1.13 -3.66
N TRP A 116 -14.02 2.26 -3.49
CA TRP A 116 -14.41 3.24 -2.49
C TRP A 116 -15.62 4.05 -2.94
N SER A 117 -16.45 4.49 -1.98
CA SER A 117 -17.64 5.28 -2.27
C SER A 117 -17.86 6.39 -1.24
N GLY A 118 -18.67 7.39 -1.61
CA GLY A 118 -19.07 8.50 -0.74
C GLY A 118 -17.89 9.25 -0.12
N SER A 119 -17.99 9.55 1.18
CA SER A 119 -16.92 10.26 1.90
C SER A 119 -15.63 9.45 2.03
N THR A 120 -15.71 8.12 1.99
CA THR A 120 -14.52 7.25 1.99
C THR A 120 -13.76 7.39 0.68
N TYR A 121 -14.45 7.45 -0.47
CA TYR A 121 -13.82 7.74 -1.76
C TYR A 121 -13.03 9.05 -1.70
N THR A 122 -13.69 10.15 -1.30
CA THR A 122 -13.06 11.47 -1.25
C THR A 122 -11.79 11.48 -0.40
N ARG A 123 -11.89 10.96 0.83
CA ARG A 123 -10.75 10.90 1.76
C ARG A 123 -9.63 10.01 1.25
N LYS A 124 -9.95 8.81 0.76
CA LYS A 124 -8.94 7.81 0.37
C LYS A 124 -8.21 8.23 -0.89
N VAL A 125 -8.92 8.69 -1.92
CA VAL A 125 -8.31 9.18 -3.16
C VAL A 125 -7.41 10.39 -2.88
N ALA A 126 -7.87 11.36 -2.09
CA ALA A 126 -7.03 12.50 -1.67
C ALA A 126 -5.77 12.04 -0.92
N THR A 127 -5.91 11.09 0.01
CA THR A 127 -4.79 10.53 0.77
C THR A 127 -3.79 9.84 -0.15
N THR A 128 -4.26 9.07 -1.14
CA THR A 128 -3.40 8.34 -2.07
C THR A 128 -2.66 9.29 -3.01
N TYR A 129 -3.32 10.33 -3.54
CA TYR A 129 -2.66 11.37 -4.33
C TYR A 129 -1.58 12.09 -3.54
N LYS A 130 -1.89 12.52 -2.30
CA LYS A 130 -0.93 13.16 -1.40
C LYS A 130 0.29 12.27 -1.12
N LEU A 131 0.06 10.99 -0.80
CA LEU A 131 1.14 10.02 -0.57
C LEU A 131 2.04 9.93 -1.80
N ARG A 132 1.46 9.74 -2.99
CA ARG A 132 2.21 9.58 -4.23
C ARG A 132 3.06 10.82 -4.56
N ALA A 133 2.51 12.01 -4.39
CA ALA A 133 3.23 13.27 -4.60
C ALA A 133 4.38 13.46 -3.59
N ALA A 134 4.15 13.12 -2.31
CA ALA A 134 5.17 13.17 -1.28
C ALA A 134 6.33 12.20 -1.55
N MET A 135 6.03 10.95 -1.96
CA MET A 135 7.05 9.96 -2.31
C MET A 135 7.86 10.37 -3.54
N ALA A 136 7.24 10.99 -4.55
CA ALA A 136 7.99 11.53 -5.68
C ALA A 136 8.92 12.68 -5.25
N GLN A 137 8.48 13.53 -4.31
CA GLN A 137 9.35 14.58 -3.75
C GLN A 137 10.54 13.99 -2.99
N GLU A 138 10.33 12.91 -2.23
CA GLU A 138 11.43 12.21 -1.55
C GLU A 138 12.45 11.65 -2.56
N LEU A 139 11.97 11.03 -3.65
CA LEU A 139 12.86 10.57 -4.74
C LEU A 139 13.64 11.71 -5.36
N TRP A 140 12.99 12.85 -5.61
CA TRP A 140 13.66 14.03 -6.14
C TRP A 140 14.76 14.52 -5.20
N ARG A 141 14.45 14.70 -3.91
CA ARG A 141 15.44 15.15 -2.90
C ARG A 141 16.61 14.18 -2.79
N ALA A 142 16.35 12.88 -2.75
CA ALA A 142 17.39 11.86 -2.66
C ALA A 142 18.32 11.87 -3.87
N LYS A 143 17.78 12.06 -5.09
CA LYS A 143 18.58 12.10 -6.32
C LYS A 143 19.33 13.43 -6.48
N ALA A 144 18.72 14.55 -6.07
CA ALA A 144 19.35 15.86 -6.11
C ALA A 144 20.52 16.00 -5.12
N ALA A 145 20.58 15.15 -4.08
CA ALA A 145 21.68 15.12 -3.12
C ALA A 145 22.97 14.47 -3.67
N VAL A 146 22.92 13.84 -4.85
CA VAL A 146 24.09 13.25 -5.50
C VAL A 146 24.76 14.29 -6.41
N GLU A 147 25.93 14.77 -6.02
CA GLU A 147 26.68 15.81 -6.74
C GLU A 147 27.70 15.23 -7.73
N GLY A 148 28.09 16.03 -8.74
CA GLY A 148 29.21 15.73 -9.64
C GLY A 148 28.96 14.68 -10.72
N ASP A 149 27.76 14.09 -10.77
CA ASP A 149 27.35 13.11 -11.78
C ASP A 149 26.22 13.68 -12.66
N ARG A 150 26.47 13.78 -13.98
CA ARG A 150 25.47 14.24 -14.95
C ARG A 150 24.25 13.31 -14.99
N GLU A 151 24.47 12.01 -14.86
CA GLU A 151 23.37 11.04 -14.84
C GLU A 151 22.52 11.22 -13.59
N ALA A 152 23.14 11.54 -12.45
CA ALA A 152 22.41 11.90 -11.23
C ALA A 152 21.56 13.16 -11.40
N ALA A 153 22.10 14.20 -12.04
CA ALA A 153 21.36 15.41 -12.35
C ALA A 153 20.14 15.12 -13.24
N ASP A 154 20.31 14.32 -14.30
CA ASP A 154 19.22 13.92 -15.20
C ASP A 154 18.14 13.11 -14.45
N ARG A 155 18.55 12.18 -13.58
CA ARG A 155 17.63 11.41 -12.72
C ARG A 155 16.89 12.30 -11.71
N ALA A 156 17.56 13.32 -11.16
CA ALA A 156 16.96 14.27 -10.22
C ALA A 156 15.90 15.12 -10.92
N GLU A 157 16.18 15.61 -12.13
CA GLU A 157 15.22 16.38 -12.92
C GLU A 157 14.02 15.52 -13.35
N ALA A 158 14.24 14.25 -13.72
CA ALA A 158 13.14 13.32 -13.99
C ALA A 158 12.22 13.12 -12.77
N ALA A 159 12.80 12.95 -11.57
CA ALA A 159 12.02 12.83 -10.34
C ALA A 159 11.31 14.14 -9.93
N ARG A 160 11.92 15.29 -10.23
CA ARG A 160 11.27 16.60 -10.08
C ARG A 160 10.06 16.74 -10.99
N ALA A 161 10.19 16.34 -12.26
CA ALA A 161 9.07 16.33 -13.21
C ALA A 161 7.93 15.41 -12.73
N LEU A 162 8.26 14.24 -12.19
CA LEU A 162 7.30 13.34 -11.58
C LEU A 162 6.58 13.97 -10.38
N THR A 163 7.33 14.64 -9.50
CA THR A 163 6.78 15.39 -8.36
C THR A 163 5.77 16.45 -8.82
N LYS A 164 6.12 17.21 -9.87
CA LYS A 164 5.22 18.20 -10.47
C LYS A 164 3.93 17.55 -10.98
N THR A 165 4.04 16.48 -11.76
CA THR A 165 2.87 15.76 -12.32
C THR A 165 1.94 15.28 -11.21
N TYR A 166 2.47 14.58 -10.21
CA TYR A 166 1.64 14.05 -9.13
C TYR A 166 1.08 15.13 -8.20
N ALA A 167 1.80 16.22 -7.97
CA ALA A 167 1.29 17.36 -7.23
C ALA A 167 0.13 18.05 -7.98
N ARG A 168 0.19 18.13 -9.32
CA ARG A 168 -0.93 18.64 -10.13
C ARG A 168 -2.14 17.75 -10.07
N GLU A 169 -1.97 16.43 -10.21
CA GLU A 169 -3.10 15.51 -10.09
C GLU A 169 -3.76 15.58 -8.71
N TRP A 170 -2.95 15.72 -7.64
CA TRP A 170 -3.47 15.95 -6.30
C TRP A 170 -4.23 17.29 -6.21
N LEU A 171 -3.67 18.36 -6.76
CA LEU A 171 -4.28 19.70 -6.78
C LEU A 171 -5.62 19.70 -7.51
N ASP A 172 -5.67 19.11 -8.70
CA ASP A 172 -6.88 19.01 -9.51
C ASP A 172 -7.96 18.21 -8.78
N TYR A 173 -7.56 17.10 -8.14
CA TYR A 173 -8.48 16.31 -7.32
C TYR A 173 -9.00 17.12 -6.13
N ALA A 174 -8.11 17.76 -5.37
CA ALA A 174 -8.48 18.55 -4.19
C ALA A 174 -9.49 19.64 -4.54
N ARG A 175 -9.27 20.38 -5.63
CA ARG A 175 -10.20 21.40 -6.13
C ARG A 175 -11.54 20.83 -6.56
N SER A 176 -11.53 19.74 -7.34
CA SER A 176 -12.78 19.12 -7.80
C SER A 176 -13.62 18.51 -6.66
N ALA A 177 -12.97 18.15 -5.56
CA ALA A 177 -13.58 17.60 -4.36
C ALA A 177 -13.83 18.62 -3.24
N ASP A 178 -13.62 19.92 -3.49
CA ASP A 178 -13.77 21.01 -2.51
C ASP A 178 -12.95 20.79 -1.21
N LEU A 179 -11.72 20.32 -1.38
CA LEU A 179 -10.74 20.09 -0.30
C LEU A 179 -9.69 21.21 -0.28
N ASP A 180 -9.02 21.39 0.86
CA ASP A 180 -7.87 22.29 0.98
C ASP A 180 -6.74 21.88 0.03
N ASP A 181 -6.40 22.77 -0.90
CA ASP A 181 -5.47 22.51 -2.00
C ASP A 181 -4.10 23.20 -1.81
N ARG A 182 -3.92 23.93 -0.71
CA ARG A 182 -2.73 24.76 -0.45
C ARG A 182 -1.43 23.96 -0.46
N GLU A 183 -1.41 22.79 0.17
CA GLU A 183 -0.22 21.94 0.21
C GLU A 183 0.11 21.37 -1.18
N ALA A 184 -0.91 20.95 -1.94
CA ALA A 184 -0.74 20.42 -3.29
C ALA A 184 -0.20 21.51 -4.24
N LEU A 185 -0.76 22.72 -4.15
CA LEU A 185 -0.28 23.88 -4.89
C LEU A 185 1.16 24.21 -4.53
N ALA A 186 1.48 24.33 -3.24
CA ALA A 186 2.85 24.64 -2.79
C ALA A 186 3.86 23.62 -3.31
N LEU A 187 3.53 22.32 -3.25
CA LEU A 187 4.39 21.27 -3.78
C LEU A 187 4.55 21.37 -5.30
N CYS A 188 3.47 21.62 -6.03
CA CYS A 188 3.52 21.81 -7.48
C CYS A 188 4.42 22.99 -7.85
N VAL A 189 4.25 24.14 -7.20
CA VAL A 189 5.04 25.35 -7.47
C VAL A 189 6.52 25.11 -7.17
N SER A 190 6.82 24.43 -6.06
CA SER A 190 8.19 24.03 -5.71
C SER A 190 8.83 23.17 -6.81
N ALA A 191 8.11 22.17 -7.33
CA ALA A 191 8.62 21.32 -8.39
C ALA A 191 8.66 22.02 -9.75
N ALA A 192 7.67 22.86 -10.09
CA ALA A 192 7.59 23.55 -11.39
C ALA A 192 8.52 24.78 -11.50
N GLY A 193 8.91 25.39 -10.38
CA GLY A 193 9.67 26.63 -10.34
C GLY A 193 8.86 27.90 -10.62
N ASN A 194 7.55 27.79 -10.87
CA ASN A 194 6.62 28.91 -11.04
C ASN A 194 5.17 28.47 -10.76
N ASP A 195 4.30 29.46 -10.51
CA ASP A 195 2.88 29.25 -10.25
C ASP A 195 2.04 29.01 -11.51
N ALA A 196 2.39 29.65 -12.62
CA ALA A 196 1.69 29.53 -13.90
C ALA A 196 1.56 28.08 -14.39
N SER A 197 2.55 27.24 -14.11
CA SER A 197 2.54 25.81 -14.47
C SER A 197 1.60 24.93 -13.62
N CYS A 198 1.03 25.50 -12.55
CA CYS A 198 0.21 24.82 -11.54
C CYS A 198 -1.20 25.41 -11.43
N ARG A 199 -1.54 26.40 -12.26
CA ARG A 199 -2.84 27.05 -12.29
C ARG A 199 -3.71 26.49 -13.39
#